data_AF-A0A6C1SWJ9-F1
#
_entry.id   AF-A0A6C1SWJ9-F1
#
_cell.length_a   1.000
_cell.length_b   1.000
_cell.length_c   1.000
_cell.angle_alpha   90.00
_cell.angle_beta   90.00
_cell.angle_gamma   90.00
#
_symmetry.space_group_name_H-M   'P 1'
#
loop_
_entity.id
_entity.type
_entity.pdbx_description
1 polymer ?
#
loop_
_entity_poly.entity_id
_entity_poly.type
_entity_poly.pdbx_seq_one_letter_code
_entity_poly.pdbx_strand_id
1 'polypeptide(L)'
;MTTRSKTPTPEDARRIGDLSAHAADLARIGTLDLSARIEQAMSEEAALEAARLRYKYAGRPGIDTDPGATALRLGESYARRAQSLATDAKVTDARLKEAVKRDRVDPERPEVAPFTVRIIVMKGRQPVPEIAVGLLVGKTLVSRGRTDDRGTAILEYQVPRRAEGGPARRERAAAAPPSRKDVSREAARDELGEQVALTAVVLDDNGEVIAGAPVDAEIKPGGSTTVRLELG
;
A
#
# COMPACT_ATOMS: atom_id res chain seq x y z
N MET A 1 -32.89 17.31 9.00
CA MET A 1 -31.42 17.12 9.09
C MET A 1 -31.12 15.66 8.78
N THR A 2 -30.73 15.35 7.54
CA THR A 2 -30.42 13.99 7.09
C THR A 2 -28.91 13.78 7.15
N THR A 3 -28.45 13.00 8.12
CA THR A 3 -27.08 12.50 8.18
C THR A 3 -26.86 11.55 6.99
N ARG A 4 -26.22 12.03 5.92
CA ARG A 4 -25.72 11.16 4.85
C ARG A 4 -24.73 10.19 5.49
N SER A 5 -25.09 8.90 5.58
CA SER A 5 -24.11 7.86 5.89
C SER A 5 -23.10 7.84 4.74
N LYS A 6 -21.92 8.42 4.96
CA LYS A 6 -20.79 8.25 4.05
C LYS A 6 -20.41 6.77 4.13
N THR A 7 -20.81 6.01 3.13
CA THR A 7 -20.28 4.66 2.91
C THR A 7 -18.76 4.81 2.77
N PRO A 8 -17.95 4.09 3.57
CA PRO A 8 -16.51 4.18 3.48
C PRO A 8 -16.05 3.82 2.07
N THR A 9 -15.12 4.60 1.53
CA THR A 9 -14.56 4.34 0.21
C THR A 9 -13.76 3.04 0.24
N PRO A 10 -13.51 2.40 -0.91
CA PRO A 10 -12.62 1.23 -0.97
C PRO A 10 -11.21 1.50 -0.42
N GLU A 11 -10.75 2.76 -0.47
CA GLU A 11 -9.49 3.18 0.12
C GLU A 11 -9.58 3.27 1.65
N ASP A 12 -10.68 3.80 2.19
CA ASP A 12 -10.94 3.82 3.63
C ASP A 12 -11.02 2.39 4.20
N ALA A 13 -11.67 1.47 3.48
CA ALA A 13 -11.75 0.06 3.88
C ALA A 13 -10.37 -0.61 3.94
N ARG A 14 -9.47 -0.29 3.00
CA ARG A 14 -8.08 -0.77 3.02
C ARG A 14 -7.30 -0.20 4.21
N ARG A 15 -7.34 1.12 4.41
CA ARG A 15 -6.67 1.77 5.55
C ARG A 15 -7.15 1.22 6.90
N ILE A 16 -8.46 0.98 7.05
CA ILE A 16 -9.03 0.36 8.25
C ILE A 16 -8.50 -1.07 8.42
N GLY A 17 -8.39 -1.84 7.33
CA GLY A 17 -7.80 -3.18 7.33
C GLY A 17 -6.34 -3.17 7.80
N ASP A 18 -5.53 -2.26 7.25
CA ASP A 18 -4.09 -2.14 7.58
C ASP A 18 -3.88 -1.69 9.05
N LEU A 19 -4.67 -0.72 9.51
CA LEU A 19 -4.64 -0.27 10.92
C LEU A 19 -5.05 -1.40 11.87
N SER A 20 -6.04 -2.22 11.49
CA SER A 20 -6.49 -3.35 12.30
C SER A 20 -5.42 -4.44 12.39
N ALA A 21 -4.74 -4.73 11.27
CA ALA A 21 -3.62 -5.68 11.26
C ALA A 21 -2.44 -5.19 12.11
N HIS A 22 -2.09 -3.91 12.00
CA HIS A 22 -1.03 -3.29 12.81
C HIS A 22 -1.33 -3.35 14.31
N ALA A 23 -2.58 -3.06 14.70
CA ALA A 23 -3.02 -3.15 16.09
C ALA A 23 -2.97 -4.59 16.62
N ALA A 24 -3.32 -5.58 15.81
CA ALA A 24 -3.24 -6.99 16.18
C ALA A 24 -1.78 -7.45 16.40
N ASP A 25 -0.86 -6.99 15.55
CA ASP A 25 0.57 -7.32 15.70
C ASP A 25 1.17 -6.69 16.97
N LEU A 26 0.82 -5.45 17.29
CA LEU A 26 1.24 -4.80 18.55
C LEU A 26 0.68 -5.53 19.78
N ALA A 27 -0.58 -5.92 19.76
CA ALA A 27 -1.19 -6.70 20.84
C ALA A 27 -0.50 -8.06 21.02
N ARG A 28 -0.12 -8.71 19.91
CA ARG A 28 0.64 -9.97 19.93
C ARG A 28 2.02 -9.79 20.54
N ILE A 29 2.76 -8.75 20.17
CA ILE A 29 4.07 -8.43 20.76
C ILE A 29 3.94 -8.24 22.28
N GLY A 30 2.95 -7.44 22.71
CA GLY A 30 2.70 -7.23 24.14
C GLY A 30 2.38 -8.52 24.91
N THR A 31 1.59 -9.41 24.30
CA THR A 31 1.23 -10.71 24.89
C THR A 31 2.45 -11.64 25.01
N LEU A 32 3.32 -11.66 24.00
CA LEU A 32 4.56 -12.45 24.02
C LEU A 32 5.54 -11.93 25.07
N ASP A 33 5.70 -10.61 25.19
CA ASP A 33 6.59 -10.01 26.20
C ASP A 33 6.08 -10.27 27.62
N LEU A 34 4.77 -10.12 27.86
CA LEU A 34 4.16 -10.43 29.16
C LEU A 34 4.35 -11.92 29.51
N SER A 35 4.12 -12.82 28.56
CA SER A 35 4.30 -14.26 28.76
C SER A 35 5.76 -14.61 29.05
N ALA A 36 6.72 -13.97 28.37
CA ALA A 36 8.14 -14.15 28.63
C ALA A 36 8.52 -13.72 30.06
N ARG A 37 7.98 -12.60 30.55
CA ARG A 37 8.21 -12.13 31.93
C ARG A 37 7.62 -13.07 32.98
N ILE A 38 6.41 -13.60 32.73
CA ILE A 38 5.78 -14.58 33.63
C ILE A 38 6.63 -15.85 33.71
N GLU A 39 7.05 -16.40 32.58
CA GLU A 39 7.91 -17.59 32.54
C GLU A 39 9.27 -17.33 33.23
N GLN A 40 9.83 -16.13 33.08
CA GLN A 40 11.07 -15.77 33.78
C GLN A 40 10.87 -15.72 35.31
N ALA A 41 9.78 -15.12 35.79
CA ALA A 41 9.45 -15.09 37.21
C ALA A 41 9.25 -16.52 37.79
N MET A 42 8.58 -17.41 37.04
CA MET A 42 8.42 -18.81 37.42
C MET A 42 9.76 -19.56 37.48
N SER A 43 10.70 -19.23 36.58
CA SER A 43 12.06 -19.77 36.62
C SER A 43 12.81 -19.34 37.89
N GLU A 44 12.70 -18.07 38.26
CA GLU A 44 13.33 -17.51 39.46
C GLU A 44 12.75 -18.14 40.73
N GLU A 45 11.42 -18.29 40.79
CA GLU A 45 10.74 -18.96 41.91
C GLU A 45 11.16 -20.44 42.03
N ALA A 46 11.24 -21.16 40.92
CA ALA A 46 11.71 -22.54 40.91
C ALA A 46 13.17 -22.67 41.38
N ALA A 47 14.03 -21.70 41.07
CA ALA A 47 15.40 -21.66 41.56
C ALA A 47 15.47 -21.41 43.08
N LEU A 48 14.63 -20.51 43.60
CA LEU A 48 14.51 -20.26 45.04
C LEU A 48 14.00 -21.49 45.79
N GLU A 49 12.96 -22.16 45.26
CA GLU A 49 12.45 -23.39 45.85
C GLU A 49 13.47 -24.52 45.78
N ALA A 50 14.23 -24.63 44.69
CA ALA A 50 15.33 -25.58 44.61
C ALA A 50 16.40 -25.33 45.70
N ALA A 51 16.78 -24.08 45.94
CA ALA A 51 17.71 -23.71 46.99
C ALA A 51 17.16 -24.07 48.38
N ARG A 52 15.87 -23.79 48.61
CA ARG A 52 15.16 -24.15 49.86
C ARG A 52 15.15 -25.67 50.08
N LEU A 53 14.84 -26.45 49.04
CA LEU A 53 14.78 -27.91 49.09
C LEU A 53 16.18 -28.49 49.34
N ARG A 54 17.20 -27.99 48.65
CA ARG A 54 18.60 -28.37 48.90
C ARG A 54 19.00 -28.13 50.35
N TYR A 55 18.67 -26.97 50.91
CA TYR A 55 18.94 -26.67 52.32
C TYR A 55 18.18 -27.63 53.27
N LYS A 56 16.88 -27.85 53.02
CA LYS A 56 16.00 -28.68 53.88
C LYS A 56 16.40 -30.15 53.90
N TYR A 57 16.88 -30.67 52.78
CA TYR A 57 17.18 -32.10 52.59
C TYR A 57 18.69 -32.41 52.54
N ALA A 58 19.56 -31.40 52.71
CA ALA A 58 21.01 -31.59 52.79
C ALA A 58 21.36 -32.60 53.89
N GLY A 59 22.09 -33.66 53.50
CA GLY A 59 22.61 -34.67 54.43
C GLY A 59 21.59 -35.67 54.96
N ARG A 60 20.35 -35.74 54.44
CA ARG A 60 19.40 -36.79 54.81
C ARG A 60 19.65 -38.07 54.01
N PRO A 61 20.03 -39.20 54.64
CA PRO A 61 20.12 -40.48 53.96
C PRO A 61 18.72 -41.02 53.60
N GLY A 62 18.59 -41.69 52.45
CA GLY A 62 17.37 -42.41 52.04
C GLY A 62 16.38 -41.64 51.15
N ILE A 63 16.80 -40.54 50.52
CA ILE A 63 15.98 -39.83 49.52
C ILE A 63 16.51 -40.19 48.12
N ASP A 64 15.79 -41.06 47.40
CA ASP A 64 16.18 -41.52 46.06
C ASP A 64 15.99 -40.45 44.96
N THR A 65 15.20 -39.40 45.23
CA THR A 65 14.95 -38.30 44.29
C THR A 65 15.34 -36.98 44.90
N ASP A 66 16.40 -36.33 44.41
CA ASP A 66 16.79 -34.99 44.87
C ASP A 66 15.71 -33.96 44.46
N PRO A 67 14.88 -33.49 45.40
CA PRO A 67 13.79 -32.58 45.08
C PRO A 67 14.31 -31.20 44.63
N GLY A 68 15.51 -30.82 45.06
CA GLY A 68 16.18 -29.60 44.59
C GLY A 68 16.62 -29.71 43.13
N ALA A 69 17.10 -30.88 42.70
CA ALA A 69 17.43 -31.13 41.30
C ALA A 69 16.18 -31.11 40.40
N THR A 70 15.04 -31.63 40.88
CA THR A 70 13.77 -31.58 40.15
C THR A 70 13.26 -30.14 39.97
N ALA A 71 13.29 -29.34 41.05
CA ALA A 71 12.91 -27.92 40.99
C ALA A 71 13.82 -27.11 40.04
N LEU A 72 15.13 -27.39 40.02
CA LEU A 72 16.05 -26.76 39.06
C LEU A 72 15.73 -27.09 37.61
N ARG A 73 15.47 -28.36 37.29
CA ARG A 73 15.10 -28.76 35.91
C ARG A 73 13.82 -28.07 35.46
N LEU A 74 12.87 -27.90 36.37
CA LEU A 74 11.64 -27.16 36.12
C LEU A 74 11.93 -25.67 35.87
N GLY A 75 12.78 -25.05 36.69
CA GLY A 75 13.25 -23.67 36.49
C GLY A 75 13.95 -23.47 35.13
N GLU A 76 14.86 -24.36 34.76
CA GLU A 76 15.50 -24.34 33.44
C GLU A 76 14.49 -24.46 32.28
N SER A 77 13.42 -25.22 32.47
CA SER A 77 12.35 -25.32 31.48
C SER A 77 11.60 -24.00 31.32
N TYR A 78 11.26 -23.34 32.43
CA TYR A 78 10.67 -21.99 32.43
C TYR A 78 11.61 -20.97 31.76
N ALA A 79 12.91 -20.98 32.10
CA ALA A 79 13.92 -20.11 31.49
C ALA A 79 14.00 -20.27 29.96
N ARG A 80 14.01 -21.52 29.47
CA ARG A 80 14.03 -21.79 28.01
C ARG A 80 12.78 -21.27 27.32
N ARG A 81 11.60 -21.43 27.93
CA ARG A 81 10.35 -20.89 27.38
C ARG A 81 10.34 -19.36 27.38
N ALA A 82 10.79 -18.73 28.46
CA ALA A 82 10.94 -17.27 28.53
C ALA A 82 11.83 -16.73 27.39
N GLN A 83 12.99 -17.37 27.16
CA GLN A 83 13.90 -16.99 26.08
C GLN A 83 13.28 -17.17 24.68
N SER A 84 12.54 -18.26 24.45
CA SER A 84 11.83 -18.49 23.19
C SER A 84 10.81 -17.39 22.94
N LEU A 85 9.96 -17.08 23.92
CA LEU A 85 8.92 -16.06 23.81
C LEU A 85 9.50 -14.66 23.59
N ALA A 86 10.59 -14.32 24.30
CA ALA A 86 11.30 -13.05 24.11
C ALA A 86 11.92 -12.95 22.70
N THR A 87 12.41 -14.06 22.15
CA THR A 87 12.93 -14.12 20.78
C THR A 87 11.82 -13.92 19.78
N ASP A 88 10.68 -14.60 19.95
CA ASP A 88 9.51 -14.47 19.08
C ASP A 88 8.95 -13.04 19.11
N ALA A 89 8.91 -12.39 20.28
CA ALA A 89 8.53 -10.99 20.40
C ALA A 89 9.47 -10.07 19.60
N LYS A 90 10.79 -10.26 19.72
CA LYS A 90 11.80 -9.49 18.96
C LYS A 90 11.68 -9.70 17.45
N VAL A 91 11.49 -10.93 16.99
CA VAL A 91 11.32 -11.24 15.56
C VAL A 91 10.04 -10.59 15.03
N THR A 92 8.95 -10.64 15.80
CA THR A 92 7.67 -10.01 15.42
C THR A 92 7.79 -8.49 15.36
N ASP A 93 8.45 -7.86 16.35
CA ASP A 93 8.73 -6.42 16.35
C ASP A 93 9.64 -5.99 15.20
N ALA A 94 10.68 -6.77 14.89
CA ALA A 94 11.56 -6.49 13.74
C ALA A 94 10.80 -6.55 12.42
N ARG A 95 9.94 -7.57 12.22
CA ARG A 95 9.07 -7.67 11.04
C ARG A 95 8.10 -6.51 10.94
N LEU A 96 7.48 -6.11 12.06
CA LEU A 96 6.57 -4.97 12.10
C LEU A 96 7.30 -3.67 11.73
N LYS A 97 8.50 -3.45 12.27
CA LYS A 97 9.34 -2.29 11.92
C LYS A 97 9.74 -2.28 10.45
N GLU A 98 10.05 -3.43 9.87
CA GLU A 98 10.33 -3.55 8.43
C GLU A 98 9.09 -3.29 7.56
N ALA A 99 7.93 -3.78 7.97
CA ALA A 99 6.66 -3.50 7.29
C ALA A 99 6.34 -2.00 7.34
N VAL A 100 6.41 -1.38 8.52
CA VAL A 100 6.23 0.07 8.68
C VAL A 100 7.27 0.86 7.90
N LYS A 101 8.52 0.39 7.81
CA LYS A 101 9.54 1.01 6.95
C LYS A 101 9.19 0.88 5.48
N ARG A 102 8.75 -0.29 5.00
CA ARG A 102 8.28 -0.46 3.62
C ARG A 102 7.10 0.45 3.30
N ASP A 103 6.14 0.57 4.21
CA ASP A 103 4.98 1.45 4.05
C ASP A 103 5.34 2.94 4.20
N ARG A 104 6.42 3.27 4.92
CA ARG A 104 7.00 4.62 4.99
C ARG A 104 7.90 4.96 3.80
N VAL A 105 8.40 3.98 3.05
CA VAL A 105 9.12 4.21 1.78
C VAL A 105 8.08 4.41 0.68
N ASP A 106 7.38 5.54 0.75
CA ASP A 106 6.89 6.25 -0.43
C ASP A 106 6.91 7.79 -0.22
N PRO A 107 8.00 8.43 0.30
CA PRO A 107 8.13 9.89 0.30
C PRO A 107 8.69 10.41 -1.03
N GLU A 108 9.08 9.52 -1.95
CA GLU A 108 9.55 9.84 -3.31
C GLU A 108 8.84 8.92 -4.31
N ARG A 109 7.52 8.86 -4.27
CA ARG A 109 6.80 8.60 -5.52
C ARG A 109 7.23 9.77 -6.41
N PRO A 110 8.00 9.59 -7.49
CA PRO A 110 8.25 10.72 -8.38
C PRO A 110 6.86 11.14 -8.83
N GLU A 111 6.44 12.35 -8.44
CA GLU A 111 5.21 12.95 -8.95
C GLU A 111 5.27 12.71 -10.45
N VAL A 112 4.36 11.87 -10.93
CA VAL A 112 4.27 11.59 -12.35
C VAL A 112 3.85 12.93 -12.92
N ALA A 113 4.82 13.66 -13.48
CA ALA A 113 4.55 14.95 -14.08
C ALA A 113 3.34 14.75 -15.00
N PRO A 114 2.26 15.53 -14.82
CA PRO A 114 1.06 15.35 -15.62
C PRO A 114 1.38 15.58 -17.10
N PHE A 115 0.56 15.00 -17.97
CA PHE A 115 0.56 15.40 -19.37
C PHE A 115 -0.22 16.70 -19.51
N THR A 116 0.40 17.74 -20.06
CA THR A 116 -0.20 19.07 -20.16
C THR A 116 -0.80 19.31 -21.55
N VAL A 117 -2.07 19.66 -21.62
CA VAL A 117 -2.76 20.05 -22.85
C VAL A 117 -3.06 21.54 -22.81
N ARG A 118 -2.47 22.29 -23.74
CA ARG A 118 -2.84 23.69 -24.00
C ARG A 118 -3.97 23.73 -25.02
N ILE A 119 -5.14 24.18 -24.62
CA ILE A 119 -6.29 24.38 -25.51
C ILE A 119 -6.35 25.86 -25.90
N ILE A 120 -6.45 26.14 -27.20
CA ILE A 120 -6.65 27.49 -27.74
C ILE A 120 -8.01 27.52 -28.44
N VAL A 121 -8.93 28.33 -27.95
CA VAL A 121 -10.28 28.48 -28.49
C VAL A 121 -10.39 29.76 -29.30
N MET A 122 -10.78 29.61 -30.57
CA MET A 122 -10.91 30.71 -31.53
C MET A 122 -12.32 30.76 -32.10
N LYS A 123 -12.82 31.96 -32.37
CA LYS A 123 -13.97 32.21 -33.24
C LYS A 123 -13.48 32.99 -34.46
N GLY A 124 -13.26 32.29 -35.56
CA GLY A 124 -12.52 32.82 -36.71
C GLY A 124 -11.09 33.23 -36.32
N ARG A 125 -10.81 34.54 -36.34
CA ARG A 125 -9.49 35.10 -35.96
C ARG A 125 -9.44 35.68 -34.54
N GLN A 126 -10.56 35.67 -33.81
CA GLN A 126 -10.62 36.24 -32.47
C GLN A 126 -10.49 35.14 -31.39
N PRO A 127 -9.64 35.32 -30.38
CA PRO A 127 -9.60 34.43 -29.23
C PRO A 127 -10.89 34.57 -28.42
N VAL A 128 -11.35 33.47 -27.81
CA VAL A 128 -12.58 33.45 -27.00
C VAL A 128 -12.23 33.28 -25.52
N PRO A 129 -12.25 34.35 -24.72
CA PRO A 129 -11.96 34.28 -23.29
C PRO A 129 -13.15 33.75 -22.47
N GLU A 130 -12.88 33.33 -21.24
CA GLU A 130 -13.85 32.90 -20.23
C GLU A 130 -14.79 31.75 -20.63
N ILE A 131 -14.45 30.99 -21.68
CA ILE A 131 -15.25 29.85 -22.12
C ILE A 131 -14.80 28.56 -21.43
N ALA A 132 -15.77 27.72 -21.05
CA ALA A 132 -15.49 26.45 -20.41
C ALA A 132 -14.90 25.45 -21.41
N VAL A 133 -13.82 24.79 -20.99
CA VAL A 133 -13.16 23.74 -21.77
C VAL A 133 -12.90 22.51 -20.91
N GLY A 134 -12.70 21.36 -21.56
CA GLY A 134 -12.46 20.10 -20.87
C GLY A 134 -11.58 19.13 -21.66
N LEU A 135 -11.05 18.14 -20.95
CA LEU A 135 -10.44 16.94 -21.51
C LEU A 135 -11.32 15.74 -21.23
N LEU A 136 -11.64 14.97 -22.27
CA LEU A 136 -12.36 13.71 -22.17
C LEU A 136 -11.42 12.53 -22.41
N VAL A 137 -11.60 11.46 -21.64
CA VAL A 137 -11.14 10.10 -21.97
C VAL A 137 -12.38 9.29 -22.32
N GLY A 138 -12.55 8.94 -23.59
CA GLY A 138 -13.81 8.39 -24.08
C GLY A 138 -14.98 9.36 -23.87
N LYS A 139 -15.85 9.07 -22.89
CA LYS A 139 -17.00 9.94 -22.52
C LYS A 139 -16.85 10.60 -21.14
N THR A 140 -15.74 10.35 -20.46
CA THR A 140 -15.52 10.80 -19.08
C THR A 140 -14.71 12.09 -19.08
N LEU A 141 -15.23 13.15 -18.47
CA LEU A 141 -14.51 14.39 -18.23
C LEU A 141 -13.45 14.19 -17.14
N VAL A 142 -12.18 14.31 -17.52
CA VAL A 142 -11.02 14.09 -16.63
C VAL A 142 -10.36 15.38 -16.17
N SER A 143 -10.56 16.48 -16.90
CA SER A 143 -10.03 17.80 -16.56
C SER A 143 -10.94 18.89 -17.11
N ARG A 144 -11.06 20.01 -16.40
CA ARG A 144 -11.91 21.15 -16.78
C ARG A 144 -11.21 22.46 -16.44
N GLY A 145 -11.41 23.48 -17.28
CA GLY A 145 -10.93 24.83 -17.02
C GLY A 145 -11.72 25.87 -17.79
N ARG A 146 -11.19 27.10 -17.77
CA ARG A 146 -11.67 28.22 -18.59
C ARG A 146 -10.51 28.84 -19.35
N THR A 147 -10.80 29.42 -20.50
CA THR A 147 -9.81 30.16 -21.26
C THR A 147 -9.53 31.52 -20.64
N ASP A 148 -8.27 31.96 -20.73
CA ASP A 148 -7.82 33.30 -20.36
C ASP A 148 -8.19 34.36 -21.42
N ASP A 149 -7.76 35.60 -21.21
CA ASP A 149 -7.95 36.73 -22.14
C ASP A 149 -7.42 36.49 -23.56
N ARG A 150 -6.56 35.48 -23.74
CA ARG A 150 -5.99 35.07 -25.04
C ARG A 150 -6.70 33.85 -25.62
N GLY A 151 -7.83 33.44 -25.05
CA GLY A 151 -8.56 32.25 -25.48
C GLY A 151 -7.81 30.95 -25.17
N THR A 152 -6.87 30.96 -24.22
CA THR A 152 -6.02 29.81 -23.92
C THR A 152 -6.36 29.21 -22.55
N ALA A 153 -6.42 27.89 -22.47
CA ALA A 153 -6.54 27.15 -21.22
C ALA A 153 -5.45 26.07 -21.15
N ILE A 154 -4.92 25.82 -19.95
CA ILE A 154 -3.95 24.75 -19.71
C ILE A 154 -4.64 23.72 -18.81
N LEU A 155 -4.77 22.49 -19.32
CA LEU A 155 -5.39 21.39 -18.61
C LEU A 155 -4.39 20.26 -18.42
N GLU A 156 -4.44 19.63 -17.26
CA GLU A 156 -3.54 18.53 -16.89
C GLU A 156 -4.28 17.20 -16.93
N TYR A 157 -3.60 16.17 -17.41
CA TYR A 157 -4.06 14.79 -17.39
C TYR A 157 -3.05 13.90 -16.67
N GLN A 158 -3.50 13.22 -15.61
CA GLN A 158 -2.69 12.23 -14.93
C GLN A 158 -2.64 10.95 -15.77
N VAL A 159 -1.49 10.67 -16.37
CA VAL A 159 -1.30 9.44 -17.13
C VAL A 159 -1.35 8.25 -16.16
N PRO A 160 -2.33 7.33 -16.27
CA PRO A 160 -2.42 6.20 -15.37
C PRO A 160 -1.18 5.32 -15.54
N ARG A 161 -0.43 5.12 -14.46
CA ARG A 161 0.58 4.06 -14.44
C ARG A 161 -0.16 2.73 -14.45
N ARG A 162 0.14 1.85 -15.40
CA ARG A 162 -0.21 0.44 -15.28
C ARG A 162 0.40 -0.02 -13.95
N ALA A 163 -0.43 -0.57 -13.05
CA ALA A 163 0.10 -1.29 -11.91
C ALA A 163 0.94 -2.43 -12.46
N GLU A 164 2.25 -2.37 -12.31
CA GLU A 164 3.10 -3.55 -12.46
C GLU A 164 2.52 -4.63 -11.54
N GLY A 165 2.01 -5.71 -12.13
CA GLY A 165 1.64 -6.93 -11.40
C GLY A 165 0.55 -6.79 -10.34
N GLY A 166 -0.70 -6.61 -10.74
CA GLY A 166 -1.79 -7.20 -9.95
C GLY A 166 -1.69 -8.73 -10.05
N PRO A 167 -1.71 -9.51 -8.95
CA PRO A 167 -1.65 -10.96 -9.06
C PRO A 167 -2.86 -11.40 -9.86
N ALA A 168 -2.61 -12.03 -11.01
CA ALA A 168 -3.58 -12.86 -11.67
C ALA A 168 -4.19 -13.75 -10.59
N ARG A 169 -5.50 -13.59 -10.37
CA ARG A 169 -6.33 -14.50 -9.59
C ARG A 169 -6.19 -15.86 -10.25
N ARG A 170 -5.13 -16.61 -9.90
CA ARG A 170 -4.96 -18.02 -10.27
C ARG A 170 -6.01 -18.75 -9.45
N GLU A 171 -7.20 -18.87 -10.03
CA GLU A 171 -8.08 -19.97 -9.71
C GLU A 171 -7.26 -21.26 -9.78
N ARG A 172 -7.39 -21.98 -8.69
CA ARG A 172 -6.66 -23.18 -8.32
C ARG A 172 -6.96 -24.26 -9.37
N ALA A 173 -6.09 -24.42 -10.35
CA ALA A 173 -6.00 -25.65 -11.15
C ALA A 173 -4.66 -26.31 -10.85
N ALA A 174 -4.73 -27.50 -10.28
CA ALA A 174 -3.58 -28.34 -9.98
C ALA A 174 -2.89 -28.79 -11.28
N ALA A 175 -1.59 -28.53 -11.42
CA ALA A 175 -0.64 -29.37 -12.17
C ALA A 175 0.79 -28.78 -12.08
N ALA A 176 1.76 -29.68 -11.86
CA ALA A 176 3.22 -29.67 -12.01
C ALA A 176 4.03 -28.36 -12.30
N PRO A 177 5.28 -28.25 -11.77
CA PRO A 177 6.16 -27.12 -12.08
C PRO A 177 6.72 -27.19 -13.51
N PRO A 178 6.69 -26.11 -14.31
CA PRO A 178 7.40 -26.08 -15.58
C PRO A 178 8.91 -25.88 -15.38
N SER A 179 9.65 -26.70 -16.10
CA SER A 179 11.11 -26.77 -16.20
C SER A 179 11.74 -25.47 -16.69
N ARG A 180 12.93 -25.15 -16.16
CA ARG A 180 13.88 -24.17 -16.73
C ARG A 180 14.18 -24.51 -18.19
N LYS A 181 13.54 -23.88 -19.16
CA LYS A 181 14.09 -23.64 -20.52
C LYS A 181 13.25 -22.80 -21.50
N ASP A 182 12.21 -22.10 -21.05
CA ASP A 182 11.49 -21.13 -21.89
C ASP A 182 11.82 -19.69 -21.48
N VAL A 183 13.12 -19.35 -21.40
CA VAL A 183 13.56 -17.95 -21.51
C VAL A 183 13.53 -17.59 -22.99
N SER A 184 12.35 -17.75 -23.59
CA SER A 184 12.01 -17.15 -24.87
C SER A 184 12.10 -15.66 -24.69
N ARG A 185 12.89 -15.03 -25.56
CA ARG A 185 12.58 -13.77 -26.26
C ARG A 185 11.13 -13.29 -26.07
N GLU A 186 10.82 -12.76 -24.89
CA GLU A 186 9.59 -12.01 -24.60
C GLU A 186 9.86 -10.90 -23.57
N ALA A 187 11.12 -10.71 -23.18
CA ALA A 187 11.57 -9.65 -22.26
C ALA A 187 12.03 -8.37 -22.98
N ALA A 188 11.56 -8.09 -24.21
CA ALA A 188 12.05 -6.93 -24.96
C ALA A 188 10.99 -6.12 -25.74
N ARG A 189 9.70 -6.41 -25.57
CA ARG A 189 8.60 -5.57 -26.10
C ARG A 189 7.36 -5.71 -25.24
N ASP A 190 7.41 -5.24 -23.99
CA ASP A 190 6.16 -4.86 -23.32
C ASP A 190 5.81 -3.45 -23.79
N GLU A 191 5.05 -3.47 -24.89
CA GLU A 191 4.51 -2.32 -25.58
C GLU A 191 3.74 -1.43 -24.60
N LEU A 192 4.31 -0.24 -24.39
CA LEU A 192 3.65 1.05 -24.51
C LEU A 192 2.12 1.00 -24.44
N GLY A 193 1.61 1.60 -23.37
CA GLY A 193 0.39 2.41 -23.33
C GLY A 193 -0.78 1.91 -24.15
N GLU A 194 -1.82 1.44 -23.46
CA GLU A 194 -3.18 1.60 -23.99
C GLU A 194 -3.29 3.03 -24.52
N GLN A 195 -3.44 3.21 -25.84
CA GLN A 195 -3.49 4.53 -26.47
C GLN A 195 -4.71 5.24 -25.89
N VAL A 196 -4.48 6.05 -24.85
CA VAL A 196 -5.55 6.84 -24.24
C VAL A 196 -5.99 7.86 -25.29
N ALA A 197 -7.18 7.70 -25.84
CA ALA A 197 -7.74 8.70 -26.75
C ALA A 197 -8.25 9.89 -25.93
N LEU A 198 -7.44 10.94 -25.81
CA LEU A 198 -7.87 12.22 -25.23
C LEU A 198 -8.62 13.05 -26.29
N THR A 199 -9.72 13.67 -25.88
CA THR A 199 -10.45 14.65 -26.70
C THR A 199 -10.54 15.97 -25.93
N ALA A 200 -10.05 17.04 -26.54
CA ALA A 200 -10.24 18.39 -26.02
C ALA A 200 -11.60 18.92 -26.48
N VAL A 201 -12.37 19.51 -25.57
CA VAL A 201 -13.73 19.98 -25.83
C VAL A 201 -13.97 21.39 -25.31
N VAL A 202 -14.88 22.11 -25.96
CA VAL A 202 -15.53 23.32 -25.44
C VAL A 202 -16.90 22.94 -24.91
N LEU A 203 -17.25 23.45 -23.74
CA LEU A 203 -18.51 23.19 -23.05
C LEU A 203 -19.38 24.45 -23.04
N ASP A 204 -20.69 24.30 -23.22
CA ASP A 204 -21.66 25.37 -22.97
C ASP A 204 -21.94 25.56 -21.46
N ASP A 205 -22.84 26.47 -21.14
CA ASP A 205 -23.26 26.76 -19.75
C ASP A 205 -23.98 25.58 -19.07
N ASN A 206 -24.56 24.66 -19.86
CA ASN A 206 -25.19 23.44 -19.39
C ASN A 206 -24.19 22.27 -19.21
N GLY A 207 -22.95 22.45 -19.66
CA GLY A 207 -21.91 21.42 -19.66
C GLY A 207 -21.96 20.48 -20.86
N GLU A 208 -22.72 20.81 -21.90
CA GLU A 208 -22.76 20.09 -23.16
C GLU A 208 -21.59 20.46 -24.07
N VAL A 209 -21.09 19.49 -24.85
CA VAL A 209 -19.97 19.70 -25.77
C VAL A 209 -20.45 20.42 -27.03
N ILE A 210 -19.93 21.62 -27.28
CA ILE A 210 -20.27 22.44 -28.46
C ILE A 210 -19.18 22.43 -29.54
N ALA A 211 -17.95 22.06 -29.19
CA ALA A 211 -16.86 21.82 -30.11
C ALA A 211 -15.87 20.83 -29.51
N GLY A 212 -15.16 20.07 -30.33
CA GLY A 212 -14.12 19.16 -29.85
C GLY A 212 -13.15 18.72 -30.92
N ALA A 213 -11.93 18.37 -30.49
CA ALA A 213 -10.88 17.84 -31.36
C ALA A 213 -10.07 16.76 -30.62
N PRO A 214 -9.64 15.71 -31.32
CA PRO A 214 -8.76 14.70 -30.74
C PRO A 214 -7.41 15.33 -30.39
N VAL A 215 -6.80 14.85 -29.32
CA VAL A 215 -5.43 15.20 -28.94
C VAL A 215 -4.50 14.29 -29.74
N ASP A 216 -3.93 14.82 -30.83
CA ASP A 216 -2.97 14.08 -31.67
C ASP A 216 -1.55 14.21 -31.10
N ALA A 217 -1.28 13.44 -30.05
CA ALA A 217 0.04 13.37 -29.42
C ALA A 217 0.24 12.04 -28.68
N GLU A 218 1.50 11.62 -28.56
CA GLU A 218 1.85 10.48 -27.71
C GLU A 218 1.76 10.89 -26.24
N ILE A 219 0.79 10.33 -25.51
CA ILE A 219 0.53 10.70 -24.11
C ILE A 219 1.53 9.98 -23.20
N LYS A 220 2.50 10.74 -22.70
CA LYS A 220 3.54 10.29 -21.76
C LYS A 220 3.61 11.22 -20.56
N PRO A 221 3.98 10.74 -19.36
CA PRO A 221 4.28 11.59 -18.21
C PRO A 221 5.22 12.75 -18.56
N GLY A 222 4.86 13.97 -18.13
CA GLY A 222 5.61 15.20 -18.37
C GLY A 222 5.57 15.72 -19.82
N GLY A 223 4.87 15.03 -20.71
CA GLY A 223 4.67 15.49 -22.08
C GLY A 223 3.71 16.69 -22.16
N SER A 224 3.76 17.42 -23.26
CA SER A 224 2.84 18.52 -23.51
C SER A 224 2.39 18.57 -24.96
N THR A 225 1.18 19.04 -25.20
CA THR A 225 0.65 19.28 -26.55
C THR A 225 -0.24 20.52 -26.59
N THR A 226 -0.50 21.03 -27.79
CA THR A 226 -1.41 22.14 -28.02
C THR A 226 -2.51 21.73 -28.97
N VAL A 227 -3.76 22.00 -28.61
CA VAL A 227 -4.94 21.74 -29.43
C VAL A 227 -5.65 23.07 -29.70
N ARG A 228 -6.02 23.28 -30.97
CA ARG A 228 -6.80 24.45 -31.38
C ARG A 228 -8.23 24.03 -31.67
N LEU A 229 -9.19 24.70 -31.03
CA LEU A 229 -10.62 24.50 -31.21
C LEU A 229 -11.22 25.74 -31.88
N GLU A 230 -12.01 25.53 -32.92
CA GLU A 230 -12.69 26.62 -33.63
C GLU A 230 -14.20 26.54 -33.37
N LEU A 231 -14.79 27.65 -32.93
CA LEU A 231 -16.22 27.83 -32.77
C LEU A 231 -16.81 28.39 -34.07
N GLY A 232 -17.90 27.77 -34.52
CA GLY A 232 -18.71 28.23 -35.66
C GLY A 232 -19.48 29.52 -35.40
#